data_AF-A0A834XFI3-F1
#
_entry.id   AF-A0A834XFI3-F1
#
_cell.length_a   1.000
_cell.length_b   1.000
_cell.length_c   1.000
_cell.angle_alpha   90.00
_cell.angle_beta   90.00
_cell.angle_gamma   90.00
#
_symmetry.space_group_name_H-M   'P 1'
#
loop_
_entity.id
_entity.type
_entity.pdbx_description
1 polymer ?
#
loop_
_entity_poly.entity_id
_entity_poly.type
_entity_poly.pdbx_seq_one_letter_code
_entity_poly.pdbx_strand_id
1 'polypeptide(L)'
;MTDEQGVVRQGRLKVLEVWSLPLGHRVVVPFNAQAQPVGEAAGLLSGFLGLVVTDVATFPISYHSWDKVPNSYKESCFNSIKGKFCLDRVLEKHFIIRKLGKNWRNYRCFLFGQFYQVEKTREQNLEEHSPKFIPLDMWAAFVDYRLDPKTKLEANKSQTKSFMTFVLRNLGLESVPPEFADLINPQVSDANSAEPSSTGQQSSHA
;
A
#
# COMPACT_ATOMS: atom_id res chain seq x y z
N MET A 1 -13.58 -26.56 5.52
CA MET A 1 -14.72 -25.63 5.67
C MET A 1 -15.52 -26.10 6.86
N THR A 2 -16.01 -25.20 7.69
CA THR A 2 -17.01 -25.49 8.73
C THR A 2 -18.40 -25.19 8.19
N ASP A 3 -19.37 -26.03 8.52
CA ASP A 3 -20.80 -25.74 8.32
C ASP A 3 -21.40 -25.05 9.56
N GLU A 4 -22.70 -24.78 9.53
CA GLU A 4 -23.44 -24.11 10.61
C GLU A 4 -23.36 -24.88 11.95
N GLN A 5 -23.18 -26.20 11.89
CA GLN A 5 -23.05 -27.08 13.06
C GLN A 5 -21.60 -27.19 13.55
N GLY A 6 -20.66 -26.50 12.89
CA GLY A 6 -19.24 -26.53 13.23
C GLY A 6 -18.50 -27.77 12.71
N VAL A 7 -19.13 -28.59 11.87
CA VAL A 7 -18.51 -29.81 11.32
C VAL A 7 -17.51 -29.41 10.23
N VAL A 8 -16.29 -29.91 10.37
CA VAL A 8 -15.21 -29.62 9.42
C VAL A 8 -15.26 -30.61 8.25
N ARG A 9 -15.42 -30.09 7.03
CA ARG A 9 -15.36 -30.85 5.77
C ARG A 9 -14.23 -30.35 4.88
N GLN A 10 -13.54 -31.27 4.21
CA GLN A 10 -12.57 -30.91 3.17
C GLN A 10 -13.28 -30.57 1.86
N GLY A 11 -12.73 -29.62 1.11
CA GLY A 11 -13.28 -29.18 -0.17
C GLY A 11 -12.33 -28.22 -0.88
N ARG A 12 -12.43 -28.16 -2.21
CA ARG A 12 -11.68 -27.22 -3.04
C ARG A 12 -12.51 -25.98 -3.25
N LEU A 13 -11.92 -24.80 -3.01
CA LEU A 13 -12.59 -23.51 -3.17
C LEU A 13 -11.67 -22.54 -3.92
N LYS A 14 -12.22 -21.80 -4.88
CA LYS A 14 -11.53 -20.68 -5.54
C LYS A 14 -11.71 -19.40 -4.73
N VAL A 15 -10.79 -18.45 -4.92
CA VAL A 15 -10.81 -17.17 -4.19
C VAL A 15 -12.14 -16.42 -4.35
N LEU A 16 -12.68 -16.36 -5.57
CA LEU A 16 -13.95 -15.66 -5.85
C LEU A 16 -15.17 -16.33 -5.21
N GLU A 17 -15.13 -17.65 -5.02
CA GLU A 17 -16.24 -18.43 -4.46
C GLU A 17 -16.39 -18.19 -2.94
N VAL A 18 -15.37 -17.66 -2.27
CA VAL A 18 -15.39 -17.35 -0.84
C VAL A 18 -16.50 -16.34 -0.49
N TRP A 19 -16.78 -15.38 -1.38
CA TRP A 19 -17.86 -14.41 -1.17
C TRP A 19 -19.24 -15.07 -1.11
N SER A 20 -19.43 -16.09 -1.92
CA SER A 20 -20.69 -16.81 -2.10
C SER A 20 -20.88 -17.96 -1.10
N LEU A 21 -20.01 -18.10 -0.11
CA LEU A 21 -20.20 -19.10 0.94
C LEU A 21 -21.56 -18.87 1.65
N PRO A 22 -22.36 -19.94 1.86
CA PRO A 22 -23.61 -19.85 2.59
C PRO A 22 -23.39 -19.26 3.99
N LEU A 23 -24.46 -18.72 4.59
CA LEU A 23 -24.40 -18.23 5.96
C LEU A 23 -23.93 -19.35 6.90
N GLY A 24 -23.17 -18.98 7.93
CA GLY A 24 -22.56 -19.91 8.87
C GLY A 24 -21.40 -20.77 8.34
N HIS A 25 -21.17 -20.80 7.02
CA HIS A 25 -20.06 -21.55 6.45
C HIS A 25 -18.77 -20.73 6.44
N ARG A 26 -17.70 -21.28 7.02
CA ARG A 26 -16.40 -20.58 7.11
C ARG A 26 -15.24 -21.46 6.66
N VAL A 27 -14.23 -20.85 6.07
CA VAL A 27 -12.97 -21.52 5.76
C VAL A 27 -12.12 -21.61 7.03
N VAL A 28 -11.75 -22.82 7.41
CA VAL A 28 -10.79 -23.05 8.50
C VAL A 28 -9.39 -22.80 7.96
N VAL A 29 -8.66 -21.86 8.58
CA VAL A 29 -7.28 -21.55 8.22
C VAL A 29 -6.40 -21.88 9.43
N PRO A 30 -5.53 -22.89 9.34
CA PRO A 30 -4.57 -23.15 10.40
C PRO A 30 -3.58 -21.99 10.54
N PHE A 31 -3.26 -21.62 11.78
CA PHE A 31 -2.22 -20.65 12.11
C PHE A 31 -1.11 -21.32 12.92
N ASN A 32 0.14 -20.98 12.64
CA ASN A 32 1.28 -21.44 13.44
C ASN A 32 1.44 -20.65 14.75
N ALA A 33 2.44 -21.01 15.57
CA ALA A 33 2.72 -20.33 16.85
C ALA A 33 3.04 -18.83 16.70
N GLN A 34 3.49 -18.39 15.53
CA GLN A 34 3.78 -17.00 15.20
C GLN A 34 2.56 -16.26 14.62
N ALA A 35 1.36 -16.85 14.72
CA ALA A 35 0.12 -16.30 14.15
C ALA A 35 0.22 -16.01 12.64
N GLN A 36 0.90 -16.87 11.91
CA GLN A 36 0.92 -16.85 10.44
C GLN A 36 0.06 -18.00 9.91
N PRO A 37 -0.77 -17.76 8.86
CA PRO A 37 -1.57 -18.80 8.27
C PRO A 37 -0.67 -19.80 7.54
N VAL A 38 -0.98 -21.09 7.66
CA VAL A 38 -0.21 -22.20 7.05
C VAL A 38 -1.12 -23.17 6.30
N GLY A 39 -0.53 -23.95 5.38
CA GLY A 39 -1.26 -24.90 4.53
C GLY A 39 -1.99 -24.25 3.35
N GLU A 40 -2.76 -25.04 2.62
CA GLU A 40 -3.42 -24.61 1.37
C GLU A 40 -4.41 -23.45 1.59
N ALA A 41 -5.14 -23.47 2.72
CA ALA A 41 -6.10 -22.42 3.07
C ALA A 41 -5.43 -21.05 3.30
N ALA A 42 -4.12 -21.01 3.59
CA ALA A 42 -3.36 -19.76 3.71
C ALA A 42 -3.23 -19.03 2.37
N GLY A 43 -3.04 -19.78 1.28
CA GLY A 43 -3.01 -19.23 -0.08
C GLY A 43 -4.36 -18.64 -0.47
N LEU A 44 -5.44 -19.38 -0.18
CA LEU A 44 -6.81 -18.92 -0.39
C LEU A 44 -7.13 -17.63 0.39
N LEU A 45 -6.76 -17.59 1.67
CA LEU A 45 -6.88 -16.37 2.50
C LEU A 45 -6.06 -15.22 1.90
N SER A 46 -4.80 -15.44 1.54
CA SER A 46 -3.96 -14.38 0.97
C SER A 46 -4.53 -13.83 -0.35
N GLY A 47 -5.07 -14.70 -1.21
CA GLY A 47 -5.75 -14.29 -2.43
C GLY A 47 -7.01 -13.47 -2.15
N PHE A 48 -7.82 -13.92 -1.19
CA PHE A 48 -9.06 -13.24 -0.81
C PHE A 48 -8.78 -11.84 -0.26
N LEU A 49 -7.80 -11.70 0.63
CA LEU A 49 -7.35 -10.39 1.13
C LEU A 49 -6.77 -9.49 0.03
N GLY A 50 -6.27 -10.08 -1.06
CA GLY A 50 -5.85 -9.35 -2.25
C GLY A 50 -7.04 -8.74 -2.99
N LEU A 51 -8.12 -9.50 -3.17
CA LEU A 51 -9.35 -9.01 -3.81
C LEU A 51 -10.09 -7.98 -2.96
N VAL A 52 -10.12 -8.17 -1.64
CA VAL A 52 -10.83 -7.26 -0.73
C VAL A 52 -10.29 -5.82 -0.83
N VAL A 53 -8.98 -5.65 -1.00
CA VAL A 53 -8.39 -4.29 -1.09
C VAL A 53 -8.59 -3.61 -2.44
N THR A 54 -9.07 -4.33 -3.47
CA THR A 54 -9.33 -3.72 -4.79
C THR A 54 -10.68 -2.99 -4.83
N ASP A 55 -11.56 -3.26 -3.87
CA ASP A 55 -12.80 -2.52 -3.71
C ASP A 55 -12.53 -1.12 -3.15
N VAL A 56 -12.55 -0.13 -4.05
CA VAL A 56 -12.29 1.28 -3.72
C VAL A 56 -13.38 1.91 -2.85
N ALA A 57 -14.57 1.33 -2.79
CA ALA A 57 -15.62 1.79 -1.89
C ALA A 57 -15.31 1.39 -0.44
N THR A 58 -14.74 0.20 -0.23
CA THR A 58 -14.29 -0.27 1.09
C THR A 58 -12.91 0.29 1.45
N PHE A 59 -12.02 0.49 0.50
CA PHE A 59 -10.67 1.01 0.74
C PHE A 59 -10.31 2.15 -0.22
N PRO A 60 -10.72 3.39 0.10
CA PRO A 60 -10.37 4.55 -0.71
C PRO A 60 -8.85 4.69 -0.87
N ILE A 61 -8.40 4.97 -2.10
CA ILE A 61 -6.98 5.12 -2.43
C ILE A 61 -6.44 6.53 -2.17
N SER A 62 -7.32 7.48 -1.85
CA SER A 62 -7.00 8.89 -1.59
C SER A 62 -6.32 9.13 -0.25
N TYR A 63 -6.44 8.22 0.72
CA TYR A 63 -5.71 8.34 1.98
C TYR A 63 -4.20 8.29 1.74
N HIS A 64 -3.46 9.18 2.40
CA HIS A 64 -1.99 9.27 2.25
C HIS A 64 -1.31 7.96 2.67
N SER A 65 -1.71 7.39 3.81
CA SER A 65 -1.11 6.18 4.37
C SER A 65 -2.14 5.28 5.06
N TRP A 66 -1.76 4.01 5.27
CA TRP A 66 -2.65 3.00 5.84
C TRP A 66 -3.09 3.32 7.28
N ASP A 67 -2.23 3.98 8.06
CA ASP A 67 -2.57 4.46 9.41
C ASP A 67 -3.66 5.54 9.39
N LYS A 68 -3.76 6.33 8.31
CA LYS A 68 -4.79 7.36 8.13
C LYS A 68 -6.12 6.81 7.65
N VAL A 69 -6.15 5.58 7.12
CA VAL A 69 -7.43 4.89 6.82
C VAL A 69 -8.18 4.69 8.14
N PRO A 70 -9.43 5.17 8.29
CA PRO A 70 -10.14 5.12 9.56
C PRO A 70 -10.32 3.68 10.06
N ASN A 71 -10.27 3.51 11.37
CA ASN A 71 -10.39 2.19 12.00
C ASN A 71 -11.76 1.55 11.75
N SER A 72 -12.81 2.33 11.52
CA SER A 72 -14.14 1.82 11.16
C SER A 72 -14.11 0.99 9.87
N TYR A 73 -13.37 1.43 8.85
CA TYR A 73 -13.20 0.67 7.60
C TYR A 73 -12.45 -0.63 7.84
N LYS A 74 -11.35 -0.56 8.61
CA LYS A 74 -10.54 -1.73 8.98
C LYS A 74 -11.35 -2.75 9.76
N GLU A 75 -12.17 -2.30 10.71
CA GLU A 75 -13.01 -3.15 11.55
C GLU A 75 -14.16 -3.77 10.76
N SER A 76 -14.87 -2.98 9.97
CA SER A 76 -15.95 -3.45 9.11
C SER A 76 -15.45 -4.52 8.14
N CYS A 77 -14.31 -4.26 7.48
CA CYS A 77 -13.67 -5.24 6.61
C CYS A 77 -13.26 -6.51 7.36
N PHE A 78 -12.67 -6.39 8.56
CA PHE A 78 -12.29 -7.55 9.35
C PHE A 78 -13.51 -8.40 9.73
N ASN A 79 -14.63 -7.78 10.10
CA ASN A 79 -15.86 -8.49 10.42
C ASN A 79 -16.41 -9.25 9.20
N SER A 80 -16.38 -8.65 8.01
CA SER A 80 -16.74 -9.33 6.76
C SER A 80 -15.84 -10.53 6.48
N ILE A 81 -14.53 -10.40 6.68
CA ILE A 81 -13.56 -11.50 6.51
C ILE A 81 -13.82 -12.61 7.55
N LYS A 82 -14.06 -12.25 8.83
CA LYS A 82 -14.39 -13.20 9.91
C LYS A 82 -15.70 -13.96 9.66
N GLY A 83 -16.62 -13.36 8.90
CA GLY A 83 -17.83 -14.04 8.42
C GLY A 83 -17.54 -15.16 7.41
N LYS A 84 -16.38 -15.15 6.75
CA LYS A 84 -15.99 -16.13 5.72
C LYS A 84 -14.85 -17.05 6.15
N PHE A 85 -14.08 -16.67 7.16
CA PHE A 85 -12.94 -17.43 7.68
C PHE A 85 -13.04 -17.59 9.20
N CYS A 86 -12.65 -18.75 9.72
CA CYS A 86 -12.53 -18.97 11.17
C CYS A 86 -11.34 -18.15 11.72
N LEU A 87 -11.61 -16.92 12.16
CA LEU A 87 -10.64 -15.96 12.68
C LEU A 87 -11.08 -15.47 14.06
N ASP A 88 -10.79 -16.28 15.08
CA ASP A 88 -11.33 -16.10 16.42
C ASP A 88 -10.30 -15.52 17.41
N ARG A 89 -9.02 -15.44 17.02
CA ARG A 89 -7.94 -14.96 17.90
C ARG A 89 -7.54 -13.52 17.58
N VAL A 90 -7.12 -12.79 18.62
CA VAL A 90 -6.64 -11.40 18.49
C VAL A 90 -5.41 -11.30 17.57
N LEU A 91 -4.48 -12.26 17.66
CA LEU A 91 -3.27 -12.27 16.82
C LEU A 91 -3.59 -12.46 15.33
N GLU A 92 -4.64 -13.23 15.00
CA GLU A 92 -5.11 -13.40 13.63
C GLU A 92 -5.62 -12.07 13.08
N LYS A 93 -6.42 -11.34 13.86
CA LYS A 93 -6.85 -9.98 13.50
C LYS A 93 -5.67 -9.07 13.20
N HIS A 94 -4.65 -9.07 14.04
CA HIS A 94 -3.44 -8.27 13.83
C HIS A 94 -2.75 -8.64 12.50
N PHE A 95 -2.62 -9.94 12.21
CA PHE A 95 -2.09 -10.42 10.94
C PHE A 95 -2.91 -9.92 9.75
N ILE A 96 -4.24 -10.06 9.80
CA ILE A 96 -5.15 -9.65 8.72
C ILE A 96 -5.02 -8.15 8.44
N ILE A 97 -5.13 -7.30 9.46
CA ILE A 97 -5.04 -5.84 9.30
C ILE A 97 -3.67 -5.43 8.73
N ARG A 98 -2.58 -6.06 9.18
CA ARG A 98 -1.24 -5.82 8.63
C ARG A 98 -1.13 -6.24 7.17
N LYS A 99 -1.70 -7.40 6.81
CA LYS A 99 -1.69 -7.93 5.45
C LYS A 99 -2.53 -7.07 4.51
N LEU A 100 -3.72 -6.62 4.95
CA LEU A 100 -4.55 -5.66 4.22
C LEU A 100 -3.80 -4.37 3.93
N GLY A 101 -3.12 -3.78 4.93
CA GLY A 101 -2.33 -2.56 4.71
C GLY A 101 -1.18 -2.74 3.72
N LYS A 102 -0.53 -3.91 3.70
CA LYS A 102 0.46 -4.24 2.67
C LYS A 102 -0.18 -4.35 1.29
N ASN A 103 -1.27 -5.11 1.17
CA ASN A 103 -1.97 -5.30 -0.10
C ASN A 103 -2.54 -3.98 -0.65
N TRP A 104 -3.12 -3.13 0.20
CA TRP A 104 -3.63 -1.82 -0.18
C TRP A 104 -2.54 -0.91 -0.76
N ARG A 105 -1.36 -0.84 -0.12
CA ARG A 105 -0.20 -0.11 -0.68
C ARG A 105 0.23 -0.68 -2.03
N ASN A 106 0.31 -2.02 -2.13
CA ASN A 106 0.69 -2.68 -3.38
C ASN A 106 -0.32 -2.40 -4.51
N TYR A 107 -1.62 -2.39 -4.19
CA TYR A 107 -2.68 -2.08 -5.14
C TYR A 107 -2.59 -0.63 -5.62
N ARG A 108 -2.33 0.34 -4.74
CA ARG A 108 -2.06 1.73 -5.14
C ARG A 108 -0.85 1.86 -6.06
N CYS A 109 0.24 1.17 -5.74
CA CYS A 109 1.42 1.14 -6.61
C CYS A 109 1.11 0.52 -7.98
N PHE A 110 0.35 -0.57 -8.01
CA PHE A 110 -0.12 -1.20 -9.24
C PHE A 110 -0.95 -0.23 -10.06
N LEU A 111 -1.98 0.40 -9.47
CA LEU A 111 -2.82 1.38 -10.16
C LEU A 111 -1.99 2.53 -10.73
N PHE A 112 -1.07 3.10 -9.94
CA PHE A 112 -0.21 4.17 -10.43
C PHE A 112 0.65 3.72 -11.62
N GLY A 113 1.30 2.55 -11.53
CA GLY A 113 2.12 2.03 -12.62
C GLY A 113 1.34 1.59 -13.87
N GLN A 114 0.03 1.35 -13.76
CA GLN A 114 -0.81 0.99 -14.91
C GLN A 114 -1.46 2.19 -15.59
N PHE A 115 -1.86 3.20 -14.81
CA PHE A 115 -2.72 4.29 -15.29
C PHE A 115 -2.03 5.66 -15.33
N TYR A 116 -0.84 5.83 -14.74
CA TYR A 116 -0.12 7.11 -14.79
C TYR A 116 1.03 7.07 -15.81
N GLN A 117 1.01 7.98 -16.77
CA GLN A 117 2.06 8.20 -17.77
C GLN A 117 2.98 9.34 -17.34
N VAL A 118 4.26 9.05 -17.13
CA VAL A 118 5.23 10.02 -16.59
C VAL A 118 5.55 11.15 -17.59
N GLU A 119 5.40 10.88 -18.88
CA GLU A 119 5.67 11.80 -19.98
C GLU A 119 4.54 12.80 -20.21
N LYS A 120 3.36 12.56 -19.63
CA LYS A 120 2.17 13.42 -19.78
C LYS A 120 2.02 14.38 -18.60
N THR A 121 1.36 15.51 -18.84
CA THR A 121 1.00 16.41 -17.75
C THR A 121 0.02 15.74 -16.80
N ARG A 122 -0.13 16.32 -15.60
CA ARG A 122 -1.11 15.84 -14.63
C ARG A 122 -2.52 15.89 -15.22
N GLU A 123 -2.88 16.97 -15.89
CA GLU A 123 -4.21 17.20 -16.46
C GLU A 123 -4.51 16.19 -17.57
N GLN A 124 -3.54 15.95 -18.48
CA GLN A 124 -3.65 14.93 -19.52
C GLN A 124 -3.80 13.52 -18.93
N ASN A 125 -3.10 13.21 -17.85
CA ASN A 125 -3.26 11.93 -17.15
C ASN A 125 -4.67 11.76 -16.57
N LEU A 126 -5.23 12.82 -15.98
CA LEU A 126 -6.58 12.78 -15.41
C LEU A 126 -7.67 12.66 -16.48
N GLU A 127 -7.48 13.29 -17.64
CA GLU A 127 -8.45 13.26 -18.73
C GLU A 127 -8.39 11.95 -19.53
N GLU A 128 -7.19 11.48 -19.87
CA GLU A 128 -7.04 10.40 -20.87
C GLU A 128 -6.77 9.02 -20.26
N HIS A 129 -6.18 8.94 -19.05
CA HIS A 129 -5.68 7.70 -18.48
C HIS A 129 -6.28 7.33 -17.12
N SER A 130 -7.23 8.11 -16.62
CA SER A 130 -7.88 7.82 -15.35
C SER A 130 -8.68 6.49 -15.42
N PRO A 131 -8.54 5.62 -14.41
CA PRO A 131 -9.26 4.35 -14.38
C PRO A 131 -10.76 4.58 -14.19
N LYS A 132 -11.57 4.18 -15.18
CA LYS A 132 -13.04 4.43 -15.21
C LYS A 132 -13.82 3.85 -14.02
N PHE A 133 -13.27 2.88 -13.31
CA PHE A 133 -13.88 2.24 -12.15
C PHE A 133 -13.53 2.93 -10.82
N ILE A 134 -12.74 4.01 -10.85
CA ILE A 134 -12.40 4.82 -9.68
C ILE A 134 -12.97 6.22 -9.87
N PRO A 135 -13.64 6.81 -8.86
CA PRO A 135 -14.07 8.21 -8.92
C PRO A 135 -12.90 9.15 -9.23
N LEU A 136 -13.12 10.09 -10.15
CA LEU A 136 -12.06 10.96 -10.67
C LEU A 136 -11.42 11.83 -9.57
N ASP A 137 -12.22 12.30 -8.62
CA ASP A 137 -11.77 13.05 -7.45
C ASP A 137 -10.84 12.21 -6.55
N MET A 138 -11.19 10.94 -6.32
CA MET A 138 -10.36 10.00 -5.57
C MET A 138 -9.04 9.72 -6.28
N TRP A 139 -9.08 9.54 -7.61
CA TRP A 139 -7.87 9.34 -8.42
C TRP A 139 -6.99 10.59 -8.44
N ALA A 140 -7.57 11.77 -8.64
CA ALA A 140 -6.85 13.05 -8.63
C ALA A 140 -6.14 13.28 -7.29
N ALA A 141 -6.84 13.10 -6.16
CA ALA A 141 -6.23 13.21 -4.84
C ALA A 141 -5.07 12.22 -4.63
N PHE A 142 -5.19 11.01 -5.17
CA PHE A 142 -4.10 10.02 -5.12
C PHE A 142 -2.89 10.44 -5.97
N VAL A 143 -3.12 10.96 -7.18
CA VAL A 143 -2.07 11.47 -8.06
C VAL A 143 -1.35 12.64 -7.38
N ASP A 144 -2.08 13.59 -6.80
CA ASP A 144 -1.51 14.73 -6.06
C ASP A 144 -0.59 14.27 -4.93
N TYR A 145 -1.08 13.34 -4.11
CA TYR A 145 -0.27 12.74 -3.05
C TYR A 145 1.01 12.10 -3.61
N ARG A 146 0.94 11.42 -4.75
CA ARG A 146 2.10 10.71 -5.32
C ARG A 146 3.12 11.66 -5.95
N LEU A 147 2.65 12.78 -6.49
CA LEU A 147 3.49 13.80 -7.10
C LEU A 147 4.11 14.76 -6.08
N ASP A 148 3.54 14.87 -4.87
CA ASP A 148 4.07 15.67 -3.76
C ASP A 148 5.58 15.39 -3.55
N PRO A 149 6.45 16.42 -3.66
CA PRO A 149 7.88 16.29 -3.41
C PRO A 149 8.22 15.66 -2.06
N LYS A 150 7.44 15.93 -1.01
CA LYS A 150 7.65 15.33 0.32
C LYS A 150 7.46 13.82 0.26
N THR A 151 6.40 13.36 -0.40
CA THR A 151 6.11 11.93 -0.58
C THR A 151 7.20 11.25 -1.40
N LYS A 152 7.71 11.89 -2.46
CA LYS A 152 8.85 11.36 -3.24
C LYS A 152 10.12 11.24 -2.39
N LEU A 153 10.41 12.25 -1.58
CA LEU A 153 11.55 12.24 -0.67
C LEU A 153 11.44 11.13 0.39
N GLU A 154 10.27 10.96 1.00
CA GLU A 154 10.01 9.88 1.97
C GLU A 154 10.14 8.49 1.33
N ALA A 155 9.63 8.32 0.12
CA ALA A 155 9.77 7.08 -0.63
C ALA A 155 11.25 6.75 -0.91
N ASN A 156 12.03 7.74 -1.36
CA ASN A 156 13.47 7.59 -1.62
C ASN A 156 14.23 7.25 -0.32
N LYS A 157 13.99 7.97 0.78
CA LYS A 157 14.59 7.66 2.09
C LYS A 157 14.26 6.24 2.55
N SER A 158 13.01 5.81 2.40
CA SER A 158 12.60 4.45 2.74
C SER A 158 13.29 3.40 1.85
N GLN A 159 13.46 3.68 0.56
CA GLN A 159 14.14 2.78 -0.38
C GLN A 159 15.63 2.66 -0.03
N THR A 160 16.31 3.79 0.22
CA THR A 160 17.71 3.78 0.65
C THR A 160 17.89 3.03 1.96
N LYS A 161 17.06 3.29 2.97
CA LYS A 161 17.13 2.56 4.25
C LYS A 161 16.98 1.05 4.06
N SER A 162 16.07 0.62 3.18
CA SER A 162 15.88 -0.80 2.87
C SER A 162 17.10 -1.39 2.14
N PHE A 163 17.66 -0.67 1.17
CA PHE A 163 18.87 -1.08 0.45
C PHE A 163 20.07 -1.21 1.40
N MET A 164 20.29 -0.22 2.26
CA MET A 164 21.38 -0.24 3.23
C MET A 164 21.23 -1.37 4.25
N THR A 165 20.01 -1.62 4.73
CA THR A 165 19.73 -2.77 5.60
C THR A 165 20.08 -4.10 4.92
N PHE A 166 19.79 -4.23 3.62
CA PHE A 166 20.15 -5.40 2.82
C PHE A 166 21.67 -5.54 2.67
N VAL A 167 22.38 -4.44 2.38
CA VAL A 167 23.84 -4.41 2.27
C VAL A 167 24.50 -4.82 3.58
N LEU A 168 24.12 -4.22 4.71
CA LEU A 168 24.64 -4.55 6.04
C LEU A 168 24.49 -6.04 6.35
N ARG A 169 23.30 -6.60 6.09
CA ARG A 169 23.03 -8.01 6.33
C ARG A 169 23.90 -8.93 5.48
N ASN A 170 24.11 -8.60 4.21
CA ASN A 170 24.88 -9.46 3.31
C ASN A 170 26.39 -9.33 3.52
N LEU A 171 26.87 -8.18 3.99
CA LEU A 171 28.28 -7.93 4.27
C LEU A 171 28.66 -8.22 5.74
N GLY A 172 27.70 -8.57 6.60
CA GLY A 172 27.95 -8.83 8.02
C GLY A 172 28.39 -7.59 8.81
N LEU A 173 28.00 -6.40 8.35
CA LEU A 173 28.38 -5.13 8.98
C LEU A 173 27.34 -4.70 10.03
N GLU A 174 27.81 -4.22 11.18
CA GLU A 174 26.95 -3.76 12.29
C GLU A 174 26.39 -2.34 12.06
N SER A 175 27.06 -1.53 11.23
CA SER A 175 26.67 -0.16 10.95
C SER A 175 27.04 0.27 9.54
N VAL A 176 26.37 1.32 9.06
CA VAL A 176 26.59 1.89 7.73
C VAL A 176 27.99 2.51 7.66
N PRO A 177 28.83 2.11 6.69
CA PRO A 177 30.13 2.74 6.50
C PRO A 177 30.00 4.25 6.26
N PRO A 178 30.90 5.09 6.82
CA PRO A 178 30.84 6.55 6.69
C PRO A 178 30.76 7.03 5.24
N GLU A 179 31.37 6.32 4.28
CA GLU A 179 31.32 6.65 2.85
C GLU A 179 29.91 6.61 2.23
N PHE A 180 28.93 5.97 2.88
CA PHE A 180 27.54 5.89 2.42
C PHE A 180 26.56 6.73 3.25
N ALA A 181 27.05 7.53 4.21
CA ALA A 181 26.19 8.31 5.12
C ALA A 181 25.30 9.30 4.37
N ASP A 182 25.82 9.93 3.32
CA ASP A 182 25.12 10.95 2.53
C ASP A 182 23.96 10.38 1.69
N LEU A 183 23.97 9.07 1.39
CA LEU A 183 22.88 8.42 0.66
C LEU A 183 21.60 8.31 1.51
N ILE A 184 21.75 8.18 2.83
CA ILE A 184 20.64 7.92 3.76
C ILE A 184 19.87 9.20 4.11
N ASN A 185 20.57 10.34 4.16
CA ASN A 185 20.01 11.66 4.39
C ASN A 185 20.27 12.56 3.18
N PRO A 186 19.56 12.36 2.05
CA PRO A 186 19.62 13.32 0.96
C PRO A 186 19.10 14.66 1.51
N GLN A 187 20.00 15.64 1.59
CA GLN A 187 19.63 17.02 1.86
C GLN A 187 18.68 17.47 0.75
N VAL A 188 17.65 18.23 1.11
CA VAL A 188 16.88 18.96 0.11
C VAL A 188 17.85 19.99 -0.44
N SER A 189 18.46 19.73 -1.59
CA SER A 189 19.24 20.76 -2.27
C SER A 189 18.27 21.85 -2.72
N ASP A 190 18.58 23.09 -2.34
CA ASP A 190 17.81 24.28 -2.65
C ASP A 190 17.73 24.51 -4.17
N ALA A 191 16.68 23.96 -4.79
CA ALA A 191 16.33 24.24 -6.17
C ALA A 191 15.66 25.63 -6.35
N ASN A 192 15.79 26.54 -5.38
CA ASN A 192 15.24 27.90 -5.42
C ASN A 192 16.29 29.02 -5.44
N SER A 193 17.58 28.72 -5.53
CA SER A 193 18.62 29.74 -5.72
C SER A 193 18.95 29.90 -7.21
N ALA A 194 17.97 30.38 -7.97
CA ALA A 194 18.20 31.01 -9.26
C ALA A 194 17.43 32.33 -9.29
N GLU A 195 17.90 33.30 -8.48
CA GLU A 195 17.63 34.70 -8.77
C GLU A 195 18.30 35.05 -10.10
N PRO A 196 17.61 35.67 -11.07
CA PRO A 196 18.27 36.17 -12.26
C PRO A 196 19.16 37.35 -11.86
N SER A 197 20.47 37.17 -12.06
CA SER A 197 21.50 38.20 -12.01
C SER A 197 21.09 39.42 -12.85
N SER A 198 20.63 40.48 -12.18
CA SER A 198 20.57 41.82 -12.76
C SER A 198 21.86 42.56 -12.41
N THR A 199 22.92 42.31 -13.19
CA THR A 199 24.09 43.20 -13.22
C THR A 199 23.70 44.43 -14.04
N GLY A 200 23.56 45.56 -13.35
CA GLY A 200 23.22 46.83 -13.97
C GLY A 200 24.36 47.46 -14.76
N GLN A 201 24.03 48.49 -15.54
CA GLN A 201 24.89 49.64 -15.70
C GLN A 201 24.06 50.90 -15.99
N GLN A 202 24.42 51.95 -15.25
CA GLN A 202 23.88 53.30 -15.25
C GLN A 202 24.16 54.04 -16.55
N SER A 203 23.35 55.06 -16.86
CA SER A 203 23.92 56.34 -17.28
C SER A 203 23.01 57.49 -16.87
N SER A 204 23.55 58.38 -16.05
CA SER A 204 23.02 59.72 -15.77
C SER A 204 23.18 60.61 -17.00
N HIS A 205 22.29 61.59 -17.18
CA HIS A 205 22.70 62.98 -17.36
C HIS A 205 21.51 63.93 -17.16
N ALA A 206 21.75 64.91 -16.26
CA ALA A 206 21.23 66.27 -16.14
C ALA A 206 19.76 66.56 -16.46
#